data_AF-A0A968Y9E3-F1
#
_entry.id   AF-A0A968Y9E3-F1
#
_cell.length_a   1.000
_cell.length_b   1.000
_cell.length_c   1.000
_cell.angle_alpha   90.00
_cell.angle_beta   90.00
_cell.angle_gamma   90.00
#
_symmetry.space_group_name_H-M   'P 1'
#
loop_
_entity.id
_entity.type
_entity.pdbx_description
1 polymer ?
#
loop_
_entity_poly.entity_id
_entity_poly.type
_entity_poly.pdbx_seq_one_letter_code
_entity_poly.pdbx_strand_id
1 'polypeptide(L)'
;MVSPKVVLGLGLFIAVLMPLTGCSRDAVQQAFSADPQASQWGNSPQLPKDFPTDLNYPNAILQGVQPGNAIVASSSAGQRSTQRTRWATGDSSQTLQRYYTDQLQKDQWQLTGRKLSQQQLILIAQRDALHVQVTIPAAATFVPSQPGSSAEGARVPMTVFFIDYSQGQVASTPQTTPQPGNPEFVGPLDPTQEASSKQEGSNDPLSQVPADLKPYINDLQQIGVLEVEDPNQLIQRGTFARWLVEVNNRLYRDRPTRQIRLASLSQKPAFTDVPSSNPNFPYIQGLAEAGFIPSPLSGDADQTAFQPNRPLTRETLLRWKVPVDFRKILSSTTAAKVQEVWGFKDTNRISAPALSAIFADHRNGELANIRRLLGSALLFQPQKPVTRAEAAASLWFIGVAGEGYSAKDVLQAEQQTTGSS
;
A
#
# COMPACT_ATOMS: atom_id res chain seq x y z
N MET A 1 -9.22 -21.31 -83.61
CA MET A 1 -10.04 -20.26 -84.22
C MET A 1 -10.98 -19.72 -83.15
N VAL A 2 -10.91 -18.41 -82.92
CA VAL A 2 -11.93 -17.53 -82.31
C VAL A 2 -12.24 -17.71 -80.80
N SER A 3 -11.82 -16.67 -80.08
CA SER A 3 -12.18 -16.21 -78.70
C SER A 3 -13.68 -15.79 -78.64
N PRO A 4 -14.32 -15.20 -77.59
CA PRO A 4 -13.75 -14.68 -76.33
C PRO A 4 -14.66 -14.62 -75.06
N LYS A 5 -14.10 -13.96 -74.01
CA LYS A 5 -14.69 -13.00 -73.03
C LYS A 5 -15.26 -13.45 -71.65
N VAL A 6 -14.61 -12.87 -70.60
CA VAL A 6 -15.17 -12.09 -69.44
C VAL A 6 -15.67 -12.97 -68.27
N VAL A 7 -15.27 -12.80 -66.99
CA VAL A 7 -15.52 -11.71 -66.01
C VAL A 7 -14.60 -11.86 -64.77
N LEU A 8 -14.28 -10.73 -64.14
CA LEU A 8 -13.69 -10.51 -62.80
C LEU A 8 -14.38 -11.28 -61.65
N GLY A 9 -13.64 -11.85 -60.70
CA GLY A 9 -14.23 -12.45 -59.50
C GLY A 9 -13.26 -12.52 -58.31
N LEU A 10 -13.39 -11.54 -57.42
CA LEU A 10 -12.69 -11.37 -56.15
C LEU A 10 -13.07 -12.52 -55.17
N GLY A 11 -12.08 -13.28 -54.68
CA GLY A 11 -12.28 -14.45 -53.80
C GLY A 11 -11.62 -14.29 -52.43
N LEU A 12 -12.27 -13.47 -51.60
CA LEU A 12 -12.28 -13.38 -50.13
C LEU A 12 -11.43 -14.40 -49.32
N PHE A 13 -10.32 -13.93 -48.73
CA PHE A 13 -9.73 -14.52 -47.52
C PHE A 13 -10.64 -14.16 -46.33
N ILE A 14 -11.40 -15.14 -45.80
CA ILE A 14 -12.12 -14.98 -44.54
C ILE A 14 -11.10 -15.07 -43.41
N ALA A 15 -10.55 -13.92 -43.04
CA ALA A 15 -9.98 -13.72 -41.71
C ALA A 15 -11.13 -13.69 -40.71
N VAL A 16 -11.25 -14.75 -39.91
CA VAL A 16 -12.16 -14.81 -38.75
C VAL A 16 -11.67 -13.78 -37.74
N LEU A 17 -12.17 -12.55 -37.85
CA LEU A 17 -12.15 -11.55 -36.80
C LEU A 17 -13.28 -11.91 -35.82
N MET A 18 -12.90 -12.55 -34.71
CA MET A 18 -13.77 -12.61 -33.55
C MET A 18 -13.99 -11.16 -33.05
N PRO A 19 -15.24 -10.66 -32.97
CA PRO A 19 -15.48 -9.37 -32.34
C PRO A 19 -15.20 -9.50 -30.85
N LEU A 20 -14.20 -8.75 -30.38
CA LEU A 20 -14.07 -8.43 -28.96
C LEU A 20 -15.36 -7.76 -28.52
N THR A 21 -16.03 -8.36 -27.54
CA THR A 21 -17.26 -7.88 -26.93
C THR A 21 -17.01 -6.56 -26.20
N GLY A 22 -17.17 -5.45 -26.90
CA GLY A 22 -17.37 -4.13 -26.30
C GLY A 22 -18.77 -4.04 -25.70
N CYS A 23 -18.89 -3.63 -24.44
CA CYS A 23 -20.20 -3.37 -23.81
C CYS A 23 -20.94 -2.26 -24.58
N SER A 24 -22.16 -2.52 -25.03
CA SER A 24 -23.00 -1.53 -25.71
C SER A 24 -23.50 -0.46 -24.73
N ARG A 25 -23.70 0.77 -25.24
CA ARG A 25 -24.27 1.91 -24.48
C ARG A 25 -25.61 1.57 -23.82
N ASP A 26 -26.39 0.71 -24.46
CA ASP A 26 -27.69 0.25 -23.98
C ASP A 26 -27.58 -0.65 -22.74
N ALA A 27 -26.55 -1.50 -22.66
CA ALA A 27 -26.32 -2.33 -21.48
C ALA A 27 -25.94 -1.50 -20.24
N VAL A 28 -25.20 -0.41 -20.44
CA VAL A 28 -24.87 0.55 -19.39
C VAL A 28 -26.10 1.31 -18.92
N GLN A 29 -26.90 1.84 -19.86
CA GLN A 29 -28.14 2.54 -19.52
C GLN A 29 -29.13 1.62 -18.77
N GLN A 30 -29.26 0.38 -19.23
CA GLN A 30 -30.19 -0.59 -18.67
C GLN A 30 -29.79 -1.03 -17.25
N ALA A 31 -28.49 -1.20 -16.99
CA ALA A 31 -27.93 -1.45 -15.67
C ALA A 31 -28.32 -0.35 -14.65
N PHE A 32 -28.34 0.93 -15.05
CA PHE A 32 -28.65 2.04 -14.13
C PHE A 32 -30.14 2.35 -13.93
N SER A 33 -31.03 1.68 -14.65
CA SER A 33 -32.49 1.82 -14.50
C SER A 33 -33.01 1.39 -13.11
N ALA A 34 -32.24 0.57 -12.41
CA ALA A 34 -32.56 0.03 -11.09
C ALA A 34 -31.85 0.74 -9.92
N ASP A 35 -31.14 1.85 -10.18
CA ASP A 35 -30.44 2.63 -9.16
C ASP A 35 -31.44 3.56 -8.44
N PRO A 36 -31.67 3.40 -7.12
CA PRO A 36 -32.61 4.23 -6.35
C PRO A 36 -32.21 5.72 -6.28
N GLN A 37 -30.99 6.07 -6.69
CA GLN A 37 -30.54 7.47 -6.82
C GLN A 37 -30.44 7.96 -8.28
N ALA A 38 -30.89 7.18 -9.28
CA ALA A 38 -30.82 7.56 -10.70
C ALA A 38 -31.46 8.94 -10.99
N SER A 39 -32.55 9.28 -10.31
CA SER A 39 -33.27 10.56 -10.48
C SER A 39 -32.52 11.78 -9.92
N GLN A 40 -31.44 11.59 -9.16
CA GLN A 40 -30.65 12.67 -8.55
C GLN A 40 -29.51 13.17 -9.46
N TRP A 41 -29.18 12.42 -10.52
CA TRP A 41 -28.16 12.80 -11.48
C TRP A 41 -28.85 13.46 -12.68
N GLY A 42 -28.48 14.71 -13.01
CA GLY A 42 -29.14 15.48 -14.06
C GLY A 42 -29.16 14.74 -15.41
N ASN A 43 -30.31 14.74 -16.08
CA ASN A 43 -30.59 14.02 -17.34
C ASN A 43 -29.83 14.55 -18.58
N SER A 44 -28.65 15.14 -18.44
CA SER A 44 -27.84 15.63 -19.56
C SER A 44 -26.35 15.31 -19.33
N PRO A 45 -25.82 14.25 -19.94
CA PRO A 45 -24.44 13.81 -19.77
C PRO A 45 -23.49 14.63 -20.65
N GLN A 46 -23.53 15.96 -20.53
CA GLN A 46 -22.54 16.82 -21.18
C GLN A 46 -21.39 17.06 -20.23
N LEU A 47 -20.19 16.61 -20.63
CA LEU A 47 -18.97 16.84 -19.86
C LEU A 47 -18.75 18.35 -19.70
N PRO A 48 -18.53 18.87 -18.48
CA PRO A 48 -18.27 20.29 -18.27
C PRO A 48 -17.02 20.73 -19.05
N LYS A 49 -17.06 21.95 -19.61
CA LYS A 49 -15.96 22.47 -20.46
C LYS A 49 -14.64 22.62 -19.68
N ASP A 50 -14.73 22.76 -18.38
CA ASP A 50 -13.63 22.89 -17.42
C ASP A 50 -13.16 21.54 -16.85
N PHE A 51 -13.73 20.42 -17.29
CA PHE A 51 -13.29 19.10 -16.86
C PHE A 51 -11.87 18.79 -17.36
N PRO A 52 -10.99 18.23 -16.51
CA PRO A 52 -9.62 17.87 -16.91
C PRO A 52 -9.64 16.69 -17.89
N THR A 53 -9.39 16.96 -19.17
CA THR A 53 -9.56 15.97 -20.25
C THR A 53 -8.66 14.76 -20.13
N ASP A 54 -7.52 14.89 -19.47
CA ASP A 54 -6.55 13.83 -19.17
C ASP A 54 -7.02 12.86 -18.07
N LEU A 55 -8.09 13.19 -17.33
CA LEU A 55 -8.74 12.29 -16.39
C LEU A 55 -9.88 11.47 -17.03
N ASN A 56 -10.10 11.64 -18.33
CA ASN A 56 -11.09 10.87 -19.07
C ASN A 56 -10.60 9.42 -19.28
N TYR A 57 -11.25 8.48 -18.61
CA TYR A 57 -10.93 7.06 -18.78
C TYR A 57 -11.46 6.54 -20.13
N PRO A 58 -10.61 5.97 -21.01
CA PRO A 58 -10.99 5.65 -22.40
C PRO A 58 -12.21 4.74 -22.55
N ASN A 59 -12.41 3.79 -21.63
CA ASN A 59 -13.52 2.83 -21.67
C ASN A 59 -14.68 3.20 -20.73
N ALA A 60 -14.75 4.44 -20.26
CA ALA A 60 -15.82 4.90 -19.38
C ALA A 60 -16.85 5.76 -20.13
N ILE A 61 -18.10 5.65 -19.69
CA ILE A 61 -19.22 6.45 -20.19
C ILE A 61 -19.67 7.38 -19.05
N LEU A 62 -19.71 8.68 -19.32
CA LEU A 62 -20.23 9.69 -18.38
C LEU A 62 -21.73 9.46 -18.16
N GLN A 63 -22.13 9.30 -16.90
CA GLN A 63 -23.51 9.06 -16.49
C GLN A 63 -24.21 10.33 -16.00
N GLY A 64 -23.47 11.28 -15.44
CA GLY A 64 -24.07 12.52 -14.93
C GLY A 64 -23.07 13.44 -14.24
N VAL A 65 -23.53 14.67 -14.00
CA VAL A 65 -22.77 15.75 -13.35
C VAL A 65 -23.66 16.38 -12.27
N GLN A 66 -23.08 16.66 -11.11
CA GLN A 66 -23.75 17.38 -10.02
C GLN A 66 -22.76 18.28 -9.27
N PRO A 67 -23.22 19.27 -8.49
CA PRO A 67 -22.37 19.99 -7.55
C PRO A 67 -21.73 19.00 -6.55
N GLY A 68 -20.41 19.06 -6.41
CA GLY A 68 -19.61 18.18 -5.55
C GLY A 68 -19.43 18.74 -4.13
N ASN A 69 -18.84 17.95 -3.25
CA ASN A 69 -18.45 18.41 -1.91
C ASN A 69 -17.07 19.11 -1.95
N ALA A 70 -16.78 19.97 -0.98
CA ALA A 70 -15.47 20.60 -0.85
C ALA A 70 -14.35 19.55 -0.71
N ILE A 71 -13.38 19.58 -1.62
CA ILE A 71 -12.25 18.64 -1.69
C ILE A 71 -11.16 19.00 -0.66
N VAL A 72 -11.16 20.25 -0.17
CA VAL A 72 -10.21 20.79 0.82
C VAL A 72 -10.98 21.65 1.84
N ALA A 73 -10.71 21.47 3.13
CA ALA A 73 -11.19 22.41 4.16
C ALA A 73 -10.45 23.74 3.96
N SER A 74 -11.15 24.80 3.57
CA SER A 74 -10.58 26.14 3.57
C SER A 74 -11.52 27.11 4.26
N SER A 75 -10.99 27.71 5.32
CA SER A 75 -11.52 28.85 6.02
C SER A 75 -11.31 30.11 5.18
N SER A 76 -12.29 30.47 4.36
CA SER A 76 -12.58 31.86 3.96
C SER A 76 -13.71 31.87 2.95
N ALA A 77 -14.67 32.78 3.13
CA ALA A 77 -15.79 33.02 2.24
C ALA A 77 -15.33 33.36 0.81
N GLY A 78 -15.25 32.34 -0.04
CA GLY A 78 -14.97 32.43 -1.47
C GLY A 78 -15.48 31.15 -2.12
N GLN A 79 -16.62 31.24 -2.78
CA GLN A 79 -17.43 30.13 -3.26
C GLN A 79 -16.67 29.31 -4.31
N ARG A 80 -15.92 28.26 -3.89
CA ARG A 80 -15.33 27.29 -4.83
C ARG A 80 -16.43 26.38 -5.35
N SER A 81 -16.76 26.47 -6.63
CA SER A 81 -17.69 25.55 -7.28
C SER A 81 -17.02 24.19 -7.48
N THR A 82 -17.22 23.29 -6.53
CA THR A 82 -16.84 21.88 -6.65
C THR A 82 -17.83 21.18 -7.56
N GLN A 83 -17.33 20.45 -8.55
CA GLN A 83 -18.14 19.67 -9.49
C GLN A 83 -17.83 18.18 -9.31
N ARG A 84 -18.85 17.33 -9.31
CA ARG A 84 -18.73 15.86 -9.26
C ARG A 84 -19.27 15.26 -10.53
N THR A 85 -18.46 14.40 -11.15
CA THR A 85 -18.84 13.59 -12.32
C THR A 85 -18.95 12.13 -11.93
N ARG A 86 -19.93 11.43 -12.52
CA ARG A 86 -20.15 10.00 -12.32
C ARG A 86 -19.89 9.24 -13.61
N TRP A 87 -19.12 8.17 -13.52
CA TRP A 87 -18.67 7.39 -14.67
C TRP A 87 -18.95 5.90 -14.47
N ALA A 88 -19.18 5.20 -15.57
CA ALA A 88 -19.39 3.76 -15.58
C ALA A 88 -18.55 3.10 -16.68
N THR A 89 -17.99 1.92 -16.38
CA THR A 89 -17.18 1.14 -17.32
C THR A 89 -17.37 -0.35 -17.07
N GLY A 90 -17.21 -1.18 -18.12
CA GLY A 90 -17.17 -2.64 -17.98
C GLY A 90 -15.85 -3.18 -17.41
N ASP A 91 -14.82 -2.32 -17.29
CA ASP A 91 -13.53 -2.72 -16.75
C ASP A 91 -13.61 -2.98 -15.24
N SER A 92 -12.73 -3.86 -14.75
CA SER A 92 -12.67 -4.20 -13.33
C SER A 92 -12.23 -3.01 -12.47
N SER A 93 -12.66 -2.98 -11.21
CA SER A 93 -12.25 -1.92 -10.29
C SER A 93 -10.74 -1.92 -10.05
N GLN A 94 -10.06 -3.08 -10.13
CA GLN A 94 -8.60 -3.17 -10.06
C GLN A 94 -7.91 -2.48 -11.25
N THR A 95 -8.47 -2.61 -12.44
CA THR A 95 -7.97 -1.94 -13.65
C THR A 95 -8.04 -0.43 -13.48
N LEU A 96 -9.18 0.09 -13.00
CA LEU A 96 -9.37 1.53 -12.77
C LEU A 96 -8.46 2.07 -11.67
N GLN A 97 -8.31 1.32 -10.57
CA GLN A 97 -7.44 1.72 -9.48
C GLN A 97 -5.98 1.87 -9.94
N ARG A 98 -5.49 0.95 -10.78
CA ARG A 98 -4.14 1.05 -11.37
C ARG A 98 -4.04 2.25 -12.30
N TYR A 99 -4.98 2.39 -13.23
CA TYR A 99 -4.99 3.50 -14.19
C TYR A 99 -4.92 4.86 -13.50
N TYR A 100 -5.81 5.15 -12.54
CA TYR A 100 -5.82 6.46 -11.88
C TYR A 100 -4.67 6.65 -10.88
N THR A 101 -4.10 5.57 -10.33
CA THR A 101 -2.88 5.68 -9.53
C THR A 101 -1.70 6.13 -10.41
N ASP A 102 -1.59 5.57 -11.62
CA ASP A 102 -0.51 5.91 -12.55
C ASP A 102 -0.72 7.28 -13.21
N GLN A 103 -1.96 7.59 -13.62
CA GLN A 103 -2.30 8.85 -14.30
C GLN A 103 -2.07 10.05 -13.39
N LEU A 104 -2.43 9.93 -12.09
CA LEU A 104 -2.23 11.00 -11.10
C LEU A 104 -0.79 11.11 -10.57
N GLN A 105 0.14 10.35 -11.16
CA GLN A 105 1.59 10.45 -10.93
C GLN A 105 2.34 10.92 -12.19
N LYS A 106 1.63 11.14 -13.30
CA LYS A 106 2.15 11.63 -14.57
C LYS A 106 1.54 13.01 -14.87
N ASP A 107 1.98 13.64 -15.96
CA ASP A 107 1.35 14.87 -16.50
C ASP A 107 1.21 16.01 -15.48
N GLN A 108 2.26 16.19 -14.66
CA GLN A 108 2.38 17.21 -13.60
C GLN A 108 1.37 17.11 -12.44
N TRP A 109 0.64 15.99 -12.34
CA TRP A 109 -0.16 15.69 -11.16
C TRP A 109 0.72 15.34 -9.96
N GLN A 110 0.35 15.90 -8.81
CA GLN A 110 0.91 15.57 -7.52
C GLN A 110 -0.16 14.85 -6.70
N LEU A 111 0.05 13.56 -6.43
CA LEU A 111 -0.82 12.80 -5.55
C LEU A 111 -0.61 13.26 -4.09
N THR A 112 -1.57 13.99 -3.54
CA THR A 112 -1.51 14.57 -2.18
C THR A 112 -2.20 13.69 -1.13
N GLY A 113 -3.08 12.77 -1.55
CA GLY A 113 -3.79 11.89 -0.65
C GLY A 113 -4.17 10.56 -1.28
N ARG A 114 -4.14 9.50 -0.49
CA ARG A 114 -4.63 8.17 -0.87
C ARG A 114 -5.25 7.49 0.34
N LYS A 115 -6.52 7.11 0.24
CA LYS A 115 -7.26 6.40 1.28
C LYS A 115 -7.88 5.14 0.70
N LEU A 116 -7.42 3.99 1.13
CA LEU A 116 -7.99 2.69 0.75
C LEU A 116 -8.85 2.15 1.88
N SER A 117 -10.07 1.76 1.58
CA SER A 117 -11.02 1.14 2.50
C SER A 117 -11.57 -0.17 1.90
N GLN A 118 -12.31 -0.95 2.71
CA GLN A 118 -12.99 -2.16 2.22
C GLN A 118 -14.04 -1.88 1.13
N GLN A 119 -14.49 -0.63 1.01
CA GLN A 119 -15.58 -0.24 0.11
C GLN A 119 -15.05 0.50 -1.13
N GLN A 120 -13.99 1.30 -0.98
CA GLN A 120 -13.46 2.17 -2.04
C GLN A 120 -12.00 2.58 -1.82
N LEU A 121 -11.31 2.85 -2.93
CA LEU A 121 -10.09 3.65 -3.04
C LEU A 121 -10.47 5.11 -3.32
N ILE A 122 -9.90 6.03 -2.55
CA ILE A 122 -9.96 7.47 -2.78
C ILE A 122 -8.54 7.95 -3.08
N LEU A 123 -8.37 8.62 -4.21
CA LEU A 123 -7.13 9.31 -4.62
C LEU A 123 -7.40 10.81 -4.63
N ILE A 124 -6.52 11.60 -4.01
CA ILE A 124 -6.57 13.06 -4.02
C ILE A 124 -5.29 13.54 -4.68
N ALA A 125 -5.43 14.38 -5.70
CA ALA A 125 -4.31 14.91 -6.45
C ALA A 125 -4.52 16.39 -6.76
N GLN A 126 -3.42 17.09 -6.99
CA GLN A 126 -3.40 18.49 -7.39
C GLN A 126 -2.51 18.70 -8.61
N ARG A 127 -2.89 19.65 -9.46
CA ARG A 127 -2.07 20.16 -10.56
C ARG A 127 -2.36 21.64 -10.74
N ASP A 128 -1.37 22.49 -10.52
CA ASP A 128 -1.53 23.96 -10.50
C ASP A 128 -2.64 24.40 -9.54
N ALA A 129 -3.69 25.03 -10.07
CA ALA A 129 -4.90 25.46 -9.38
C ALA A 129 -5.91 24.31 -9.14
N LEU A 130 -5.76 23.20 -9.83
CA LEU A 130 -6.78 22.16 -9.93
C LEU A 130 -6.60 21.11 -8.84
N HIS A 131 -7.65 20.89 -8.04
CA HIS A 131 -7.72 19.82 -7.04
C HIS A 131 -8.74 18.78 -7.50
N VAL A 132 -8.37 17.51 -7.40
CA VAL A 132 -9.20 16.39 -7.81
C VAL A 132 -9.24 15.31 -6.74
N GLN A 133 -10.41 14.72 -6.56
CA GLN A 133 -10.60 13.48 -5.82
C GLN A 133 -11.26 12.42 -6.73
N VAL A 134 -10.58 11.30 -6.93
CA VAL A 134 -11.10 10.13 -7.65
C VAL A 134 -11.52 9.06 -6.64
N THR A 135 -12.77 8.62 -6.69
CA THR A 135 -13.33 7.61 -5.79
C THR A 135 -13.76 6.38 -6.58
N ILE A 136 -13.11 5.23 -6.34
CA ILE A 136 -13.26 3.98 -7.08
C ILE A 136 -13.64 2.86 -6.09
N PRO A 137 -14.67 2.05 -6.32
CA PRO A 137 -15.03 0.96 -5.42
C PRO A 137 -13.91 -0.08 -5.30
N ALA A 138 -13.84 -0.75 -4.15
CA ALA A 138 -12.82 -1.76 -3.85
C ALA A 138 -13.15 -3.13 -4.46
N ALA A 139 -14.43 -3.42 -4.68
CA ALA A 139 -14.93 -4.65 -5.29
C ALA A 139 -15.71 -4.34 -6.58
N ALA A 140 -15.76 -5.32 -7.50
CA ALA A 140 -16.54 -5.22 -8.73
C ALA A 140 -18.03 -4.96 -8.40
N THR A 141 -18.60 -3.90 -8.98
CA THR A 141 -20.04 -3.63 -8.86
C THR A 141 -20.80 -4.49 -9.87
N PHE A 142 -21.61 -5.42 -9.40
CA PHE A 142 -22.45 -6.23 -10.26
C PHE A 142 -23.82 -5.57 -10.40
N VAL A 143 -24.26 -5.32 -11.63
CA VAL A 143 -25.58 -4.73 -11.86
C VAL A 143 -26.54 -5.84 -12.33
N PRO A 144 -27.74 -5.97 -11.74
CA PRO A 144 -28.70 -6.97 -12.16
C PRO A 144 -29.18 -6.68 -13.58
N SER A 145 -29.17 -7.71 -14.43
CA SER A 145 -29.86 -7.68 -15.73
C SER A 145 -31.38 -7.79 -15.52
N GLN A 146 -32.15 -7.07 -16.32
CA GLN A 146 -33.60 -6.91 -16.17
C GLN A 146 -34.36 -8.21 -16.51
N PRO A 147 -35.54 -8.47 -15.92
CA PRO A 147 -36.35 -9.66 -16.25
C PRO A 147 -36.77 -9.64 -17.72
N GLY A 148 -36.57 -10.75 -18.43
CA GLY A 148 -36.98 -10.92 -19.83
C GLY A 148 -35.85 -11.04 -20.87
N SER A 149 -34.59 -10.94 -20.46
CA SER A 149 -33.46 -11.39 -21.31
C SER A 149 -33.24 -12.90 -21.15
N SER A 150 -32.79 -13.57 -22.21
CA SER A 150 -32.49 -15.02 -22.24
C SER A 150 -31.35 -15.46 -21.29
N ALA A 151 -30.81 -14.54 -20.49
CA ALA A 151 -29.85 -14.77 -19.43
C ALA A 151 -30.40 -14.27 -18.07
N GLU A 152 -31.59 -14.75 -17.70
CA GLU A 152 -32.25 -14.45 -16.44
C GLU A 152 -31.32 -14.80 -15.26
N GLY A 153 -30.84 -13.77 -14.54
CA GLY A 153 -29.93 -13.92 -13.39
C GLY A 153 -28.43 -13.69 -13.67
N ALA A 154 -28.02 -13.41 -14.92
CA ALA A 154 -26.63 -13.11 -15.22
C ALA A 154 -26.25 -11.68 -14.76
N ARG A 155 -25.30 -11.58 -13.83
CA ARG A 155 -24.74 -10.31 -13.35
C ARG A 155 -23.64 -9.83 -14.30
N VAL A 156 -23.80 -8.63 -14.85
CA VAL A 156 -22.75 -8.02 -15.68
C VAL A 156 -21.77 -7.29 -14.76
N PRO A 157 -20.44 -7.54 -14.86
CA PRO A 157 -19.46 -6.76 -14.12
C PRO A 157 -19.42 -5.33 -14.66
N MET A 158 -19.64 -4.36 -13.79
CA MET A 158 -19.52 -2.93 -14.08
C MET A 158 -18.69 -2.30 -12.97
N THR A 159 -18.00 -1.20 -13.24
CA THR A 159 -17.40 -0.36 -12.19
C THR A 159 -17.97 1.04 -12.31
N VAL A 160 -18.58 1.52 -11.22
CA VAL A 160 -19.06 2.90 -11.10
C VAL A 160 -18.08 3.67 -10.24
N PHE A 161 -17.61 4.82 -10.72
CA PHE A 161 -16.65 5.65 -10.00
C PHE A 161 -16.98 7.14 -10.14
N PHE A 162 -16.37 7.95 -9.29
CA PHE A 162 -16.63 9.38 -9.20
C PHE A 162 -15.33 10.18 -9.30
N ILE A 163 -15.41 11.34 -9.95
CA ILE A 163 -14.35 12.34 -9.97
C ILE A 163 -14.95 13.66 -9.51
N ASP A 164 -14.49 14.13 -8.36
CA ASP A 164 -14.74 15.47 -7.83
C ASP A 164 -13.57 16.37 -8.24
N TYR A 165 -13.83 17.58 -8.73
CA TYR A 165 -12.79 18.54 -9.07
C TYR A 165 -13.17 19.99 -8.72
N SER A 166 -12.15 20.83 -8.49
CA SER A 166 -12.30 22.26 -8.22
C SER A 166 -11.06 23.05 -8.63
N GLN A 167 -11.22 24.32 -9.05
CA GLN A 167 -10.11 25.23 -9.35
C GLN A 167 -9.93 26.26 -8.22
N GLY A 168 -8.69 26.45 -7.74
CA GLY A 168 -8.29 27.43 -6.73
C GLY A 168 -7.40 28.54 -7.31
N GLN A 169 -7.48 29.76 -6.78
CA GLN A 169 -6.55 30.83 -7.17
C GLN A 169 -5.16 30.61 -6.53
N VAL A 170 -4.12 30.71 -7.35
CA VAL A 170 -2.71 30.60 -6.94
C VAL A 170 -2.27 31.89 -6.26
N ALA A 171 -1.85 31.82 -5.00
CA ALA A 171 -1.03 32.87 -4.38
C ALA A 171 0.43 32.57 -4.71
N SER A 172 0.99 33.34 -5.65
CA SER A 172 2.40 33.30 -6.04
C SER A 172 3.28 33.75 -4.88
N THR A 173 4.18 32.87 -4.43
CA THR A 173 5.39 33.30 -3.71
C THR A 173 6.52 33.39 -4.74
N PRO A 174 7.31 34.49 -4.75
CA PRO A 174 8.37 34.67 -5.74
C PRO A 174 9.53 33.71 -5.49
N GLN A 175 9.88 32.95 -6.52
CA GLN A 175 11.12 32.17 -6.58
C GLN A 175 12.31 33.15 -6.68
N THR A 176 13.15 33.15 -5.66
CA THR A 176 14.48 33.76 -5.75
C THR A 176 15.40 32.84 -6.54
N THR A 177 15.88 33.31 -7.67
CA THR A 177 16.96 32.72 -8.46
C THR A 177 18.26 32.68 -7.64
N PRO A 178 19.00 31.54 -7.61
CA PRO A 178 20.30 31.49 -6.95
C PRO A 178 21.36 32.32 -7.70
N GLN A 179 22.00 33.23 -6.98
CA GLN A 179 23.15 34.03 -7.42
C GLN A 179 24.45 33.21 -7.26
N PRO A 180 25.54 33.47 -8.04
CA PRO A 180 26.76 32.68 -8.00
C PRO A 180 27.33 32.52 -6.58
N GLY A 181 27.48 31.26 -6.14
CA GLY A 181 27.88 30.86 -4.78
C GLY A 181 27.08 29.68 -4.19
N ASN A 182 26.06 29.15 -4.88
CA ASN A 182 25.20 28.04 -4.41
C ASN A 182 25.75 26.65 -4.83
N PRO A 183 25.69 25.59 -3.98
CA PRO A 183 26.25 24.26 -4.28
C PRO A 183 25.56 23.45 -5.39
N GLU A 184 24.44 23.92 -5.95
CA GLU A 184 23.68 23.23 -7.01
C GLU A 184 24.02 23.69 -8.44
N PHE A 185 25.07 24.50 -8.62
CA PHE A 185 25.51 24.89 -9.96
C PHE A 185 26.27 23.74 -10.66
N VAL A 186 25.60 23.03 -11.58
CA VAL A 186 26.23 22.05 -12.48
C VAL A 186 26.54 22.73 -13.80
N GLY A 187 27.80 23.14 -13.98
CA GLY A 187 28.36 23.57 -15.27
C GLY A 187 28.90 22.40 -16.11
N PRO A 188 29.24 22.62 -17.40
CA PRO A 188 29.79 21.57 -18.26
C PRO A 188 31.12 21.02 -17.73
N LEU A 189 31.27 19.70 -17.72
CA LEU A 189 32.44 18.99 -17.21
C LEU A 189 33.61 19.08 -18.22
N ASP A 190 34.74 19.69 -17.81
CA ASP A 190 36.04 19.53 -18.46
C ASP A 190 36.77 18.29 -17.89
N PRO A 191 37.32 17.39 -18.73
CA PRO A 191 37.92 16.15 -18.27
C PRO A 191 39.40 16.34 -17.96
N THR A 192 39.75 16.91 -16.81
CA THR A 192 41.07 16.69 -16.20
C THR A 192 41.06 17.10 -14.74
N GLN A 193 41.01 16.13 -13.82
CA GLN A 193 41.84 16.06 -12.60
C GLN A 193 41.30 14.97 -11.66
N GLU A 194 41.87 13.78 -11.80
CA GLU A 194 42.07 12.90 -10.65
C GLU A 194 43.14 13.55 -9.76
N ALA A 195 42.78 13.89 -8.51
CA ALA A 195 43.49 13.44 -7.31
C ALA A 195 42.99 14.17 -6.04
N SER A 196 42.63 13.35 -5.06
CA SER A 196 42.65 13.61 -3.61
C SER A 196 41.86 14.81 -3.07
N SER A 197 40.69 14.49 -2.52
CA SER A 197 40.33 14.99 -1.18
C SER A 197 39.60 13.90 -0.40
N LYS A 198 40.25 13.44 0.68
CA LYS A 198 39.55 12.86 1.84
C LYS A 198 38.61 13.96 2.35
N GLN A 199 37.30 13.76 2.22
CA GLN A 199 36.31 14.60 2.87
C GLN A 199 35.72 13.86 4.06
N GLU A 200 35.73 14.57 5.19
CA GLU A 200 35.22 14.19 6.49
C GLU A 200 33.77 13.74 6.41
N GLY A 201 33.47 12.65 7.12
CA GLY A 201 32.16 12.02 7.13
C GLY A 201 31.09 12.96 7.67
N SER A 202 30.05 13.20 6.87
CA SER A 202 28.74 13.47 7.43
C SER A 202 28.33 12.25 8.26
N ASN A 203 28.42 12.37 9.58
CA ASN A 203 27.89 11.38 10.53
C ASN A 203 26.35 11.40 10.53
N ASP A 204 25.70 11.33 9.37
CA ASP A 204 24.28 10.99 9.28
C ASP A 204 24.18 9.45 9.25
N PRO A 205 23.72 8.80 10.34
CA PRO A 205 23.61 7.34 10.39
C PRO A 205 22.69 6.76 9.32
N LEU A 206 21.78 7.58 8.76
CA LEU A 206 20.82 7.19 7.73
C LEU A 206 21.38 7.30 6.31
N SER A 207 22.55 7.90 6.11
CA SER A 207 23.17 8.06 4.78
C SER A 207 23.42 6.72 4.08
N GLN A 208 23.74 5.66 4.83
CA GLN A 208 24.00 4.31 4.32
C GLN A 208 22.78 3.38 4.29
N VAL A 209 21.59 3.86 4.67
CA VAL A 209 20.34 3.10 4.60
C VAL A 209 19.76 3.18 3.20
N PRO A 210 19.28 2.07 2.60
CA PRO A 210 18.55 2.12 1.33
C PRO A 210 17.43 3.16 1.38
N ALA A 211 17.33 4.01 0.35
CA ALA A 211 16.42 5.16 0.34
C ALA A 211 14.98 4.78 0.69
N ASP A 212 14.52 3.62 0.21
CA ASP A 212 13.16 3.12 0.41
C ASP A 212 12.82 2.76 1.86
N LEU A 213 13.83 2.52 2.71
CA LEU A 213 13.61 2.20 4.13
C LEU A 213 13.55 3.46 5.01
N LYS A 214 14.10 4.57 4.54
CA LYS A 214 14.20 5.81 5.33
C LYS A 214 12.83 6.36 5.77
N PRO A 215 11.79 6.40 4.91
CA PRO A 215 10.47 6.88 5.33
C PRO A 215 9.90 6.08 6.50
N TYR A 216 10.09 4.76 6.49
CA TYR A 216 9.59 3.90 7.56
C TYR A 216 10.26 4.19 8.91
N ILE A 217 11.58 4.39 8.88
CA ILE A 217 12.36 4.70 10.08
C ILE A 217 11.98 6.08 10.61
N ASN A 218 11.91 7.07 9.72
CA ASN A 218 11.55 8.44 10.07
C ASN A 218 10.17 8.50 10.73
N ASP A 219 9.17 7.81 10.18
CA ASP A 219 7.82 7.80 10.76
C ASP A 219 7.82 7.20 12.18
N LEU A 220 8.56 6.09 12.39
CA LEU A 220 8.68 5.43 13.69
C LEU A 220 9.41 6.29 14.73
N GLN A 221 10.43 7.03 14.31
CA GLN A 221 11.14 7.99 15.16
C GLN A 221 10.24 9.18 15.50
N GLN A 222 9.47 9.70 14.53
CA GLN A 222 8.58 10.84 14.75
C GLN A 222 7.43 10.52 15.71
N ILE A 223 6.88 9.29 15.71
CA ILE A 223 5.89 8.89 16.73
C ILE A 223 6.52 8.58 18.10
N GLY A 224 7.85 8.69 18.21
CA GLY A 224 8.60 8.54 19.46
C GLY A 224 8.60 7.12 20.01
N VAL A 225 8.41 6.09 19.18
CA VAL A 225 8.36 4.70 19.66
C VAL A 225 9.70 3.99 19.60
N LEU A 226 10.56 4.35 18.64
CA LEU A 226 11.84 3.71 18.44
C LEU A 226 12.90 4.75 18.07
N GLU A 227 14.08 4.61 18.65
CA GLU A 227 15.30 5.27 18.20
C GLU A 227 16.16 4.23 17.48
N VAL A 228 16.36 4.41 16.17
CA VAL A 228 17.14 3.50 15.33
C VAL A 228 18.56 4.02 15.20
N GLU A 229 19.35 3.81 16.25
CA GLU A 229 20.80 4.02 16.21
C GLU A 229 21.46 2.93 15.35
N ASP A 230 22.54 3.28 14.65
CA ASP A 230 23.30 2.37 13.78
C ASP A 230 22.41 1.50 12.88
N PRO A 231 21.68 2.08 11.91
CA PRO A 231 20.65 1.37 11.16
C PRO A 231 21.13 0.09 10.43
N ASN A 232 22.42 0.02 10.10
CA ASN A 232 23.05 -1.13 9.43
C ASN A 232 23.53 -2.22 10.41
N GLN A 233 23.50 -1.98 11.72
CA GLN A 233 23.84 -3.00 12.70
C GLN A 233 22.81 -4.13 12.68
N LEU A 234 23.28 -5.37 12.88
CA LEU A 234 22.39 -6.52 13.03
C LEU A 234 21.56 -6.40 14.30
N ILE A 235 20.25 -6.58 14.18
CA ILE A 235 19.36 -6.56 15.35
C ILE A 235 19.44 -7.88 16.12
N GLN A 236 19.53 -7.79 17.44
CA GLN A 236 19.46 -8.95 18.32
C GLN A 236 18.01 -9.36 18.57
N ARG A 237 17.79 -10.66 18.83
CA ARG A 237 16.47 -11.24 19.09
C ARG A 237 15.72 -10.55 20.24
N GLY A 238 16.40 -10.27 21.35
CA GLY A 238 15.81 -9.58 22.50
C GLY A 238 15.36 -8.17 22.17
N THR A 239 16.20 -7.41 21.45
CA THR A 239 15.90 -6.06 20.98
C THR A 239 14.68 -6.06 20.05
N PHE A 240 14.63 -6.99 19.09
CA PHE A 240 13.48 -7.08 18.17
C PHE A 240 12.18 -7.45 18.89
N ALA A 241 12.22 -8.37 19.87
CA ALA A 241 11.05 -8.72 20.66
C ALA A 241 10.50 -7.52 21.45
N ARG A 242 11.39 -6.72 22.04
CA ARG A 242 11.01 -5.45 22.69
C ARG A 242 10.39 -4.48 21.69
N TRP A 243 11.06 -4.21 20.57
CA TRP A 243 10.55 -3.31 19.53
C TRP A 243 9.18 -3.75 18.99
N LEU A 244 8.97 -5.06 18.79
CA LEU A 244 7.71 -5.61 18.32
C LEU A 244 6.54 -5.26 19.25
N VAL A 245 6.75 -5.38 20.56
CA VAL A 245 5.74 -5.05 21.57
C VAL A 245 5.54 -3.55 21.70
N GLU A 246 6.62 -2.76 21.81
CA GLU A 246 6.57 -1.30 21.92
C GLU A 246 5.83 -0.69 20.71
N VAL A 247 6.19 -1.09 19.49
CA VAL A 247 5.53 -0.62 18.26
C VAL A 247 4.09 -1.07 18.19
N ASN A 248 3.78 -2.36 18.43
CA ASN A 248 2.40 -2.81 18.46
C ASN A 248 1.57 -1.98 19.46
N ASN A 249 2.08 -1.78 20.67
CA ASN A 249 1.32 -1.11 21.71
C ASN A 249 1.15 0.39 21.43
N ARG A 250 2.14 1.01 20.77
CA ARG A 250 2.05 2.39 20.29
C ARG A 250 1.01 2.55 19.18
N LEU A 251 1.07 1.70 18.16
CA LEU A 251 0.15 1.77 17.02
C LEU A 251 -1.29 1.46 17.42
N TYR A 252 -1.48 0.67 18.48
CA TYR A 252 -2.80 0.35 19.05
C TYR A 252 -3.05 1.02 20.41
N ARG A 253 -2.47 2.20 20.68
CA ARG A 253 -2.59 2.87 22.00
C ARG A 253 -4.04 3.08 22.44
N ASP A 254 -4.92 3.37 21.48
CA ASP A 254 -6.35 3.65 21.72
C ASP A 254 -7.20 2.37 21.67
N ARG A 255 -6.56 1.19 21.60
CA ARG A 255 -7.21 -0.12 21.53
C ARG A 255 -6.55 -1.12 22.48
N PRO A 256 -6.85 -1.05 23.78
CA PRO A 256 -6.23 -1.91 24.80
C PRO A 256 -6.36 -3.41 24.51
N THR A 257 -7.42 -3.85 23.82
CA THR A 257 -7.64 -5.26 23.43
C THR A 257 -6.70 -5.74 22.32
N ARG A 258 -6.01 -4.83 21.63
CA ARG A 258 -5.05 -5.14 20.55
C ARG A 258 -3.59 -4.98 21.00
N GLN A 259 -3.37 -4.54 22.24
CA GLN A 259 -2.05 -4.41 22.85
C GLN A 259 -1.57 -5.75 23.42
N ILE A 260 -0.25 -5.97 23.36
CA ILE A 260 0.42 -7.10 23.99
C ILE A 260 0.75 -6.72 25.42
N ARG A 261 0.36 -7.56 26.37
CA ARG A 261 0.62 -7.35 27.80
C ARG A 261 2.09 -7.61 28.12
N LEU A 262 2.69 -6.72 28.90
CA LEU A 262 4.03 -6.94 29.47
C LEU A 262 3.91 -7.90 30.66
N ALA A 263 4.90 -8.77 30.79
CA ALA A 263 5.00 -9.65 31.95
C ALA A 263 5.48 -8.88 33.19
N SER A 264 4.94 -9.26 34.35
CA SER A 264 5.46 -8.86 35.66
C SER A 264 6.81 -9.49 35.93
N LEU A 265 7.72 -8.72 36.53
CA LEU A 265 9.06 -9.17 36.95
C LEU A 265 9.04 -10.28 38.00
N SER A 266 7.89 -10.51 38.64
CA SER A 266 7.69 -11.58 39.63
C SER A 266 7.24 -12.92 39.00
N GLN A 267 6.94 -12.97 37.70
CA GLN A 267 6.52 -14.19 37.03
C GLN A 267 7.68 -15.17 36.83
N LYS A 268 7.38 -16.46 36.81
CA LYS A 268 8.35 -17.50 36.48
C LYS A 268 8.74 -17.38 34.99
N PRO A 269 10.05 -17.27 34.67
CA PRO A 269 10.49 -17.21 33.27
C PRO A 269 10.10 -18.45 32.47
N ALA A 270 9.62 -18.24 31.24
CA ALA A 270 9.34 -19.31 30.28
C ALA A 270 10.62 -19.88 29.64
N PHE A 271 11.68 -19.06 29.55
CA PHE A 271 12.96 -19.43 28.97
C PHE A 271 14.06 -19.43 30.03
N THR A 272 14.97 -20.40 29.97
CA THR A 272 16.04 -20.57 30.96
C THR A 272 17.12 -19.50 30.88
N ASP A 273 17.27 -18.85 29.72
CA ASP A 273 18.29 -17.85 29.42
C ASP A 273 17.76 -16.40 29.40
N VAL A 274 16.52 -16.18 29.85
CA VAL A 274 15.91 -14.85 30.00
C VAL A 274 15.36 -14.71 31.43
N PRO A 275 16.23 -14.48 32.44
CA PRO A 275 15.78 -14.24 33.81
C PRO A 275 15.02 -12.90 33.91
N SER A 276 14.26 -12.70 35.00
CA SER A 276 13.51 -11.46 35.23
C SER A 276 14.37 -10.20 35.35
N SER A 277 15.67 -10.34 35.60
CA SER A 277 16.65 -9.25 35.56
C SER A 277 17.06 -8.81 34.15
N ASN A 278 16.73 -9.58 33.12
CA ASN A 278 17.03 -9.20 31.74
C ASN A 278 16.15 -7.99 31.34
N PRO A 279 16.72 -6.92 30.77
CA PRO A 279 15.94 -5.73 30.40
C PRO A 279 14.83 -6.00 29.38
N ASN A 280 14.99 -7.03 28.54
CA ASN A 280 13.98 -7.44 27.56
C ASN A 280 12.99 -8.48 28.11
N PHE A 281 13.12 -8.91 29.37
CA PHE A 281 12.28 -9.95 29.97
C PHE A 281 10.77 -9.67 29.85
N PRO A 282 10.24 -8.48 30.24
CA PRO A 282 8.79 -8.25 30.21
C PRO A 282 8.17 -8.43 28.81
N TYR A 283 8.94 -8.08 27.77
CA TYR A 283 8.49 -8.14 26.38
C TYR A 283 8.58 -9.56 25.82
N ILE A 284 9.70 -10.25 26.04
CA ILE A 284 9.91 -11.63 25.59
C ILE A 284 8.90 -12.55 26.27
N GLN A 285 8.76 -12.44 27.59
CA GLN A 285 7.83 -13.23 28.38
C GLN A 285 6.37 -12.93 27.97
N GLY A 286 6.01 -11.65 27.79
CA GLY A 286 4.66 -11.27 27.35
C GLY A 286 4.28 -11.83 25.97
N LEU A 287 5.22 -11.84 25.02
CA LEU A 287 5.01 -12.46 23.71
C LEU A 287 4.84 -13.99 23.80
N ALA A 288 5.59 -14.65 24.68
CA ALA A 288 5.51 -16.10 24.87
C ALA A 288 4.18 -16.50 25.53
N GLU A 289 3.75 -15.77 26.56
CA GLU A 289 2.46 -15.97 27.24
C GLU A 289 1.27 -15.70 26.34
N ALA A 290 1.39 -14.73 25.41
CA ALA A 290 0.40 -14.48 24.38
C ALA A 290 0.44 -15.51 23.23
N GLY A 291 1.42 -16.42 23.20
CA GLY A 291 1.58 -17.44 22.16
C GLY A 291 2.05 -16.90 20.81
N PHE A 292 2.60 -15.68 20.74
CA PHE A 292 3.10 -15.08 19.50
C PHE A 292 4.50 -15.52 19.13
N ILE A 293 5.28 -16.00 20.10
CA ILE A 293 6.60 -16.57 19.88
C ILE A 293 6.66 -18.03 20.38
N PRO A 294 7.49 -18.87 19.75
CA PRO A 294 7.68 -20.25 20.18
C PRO A 294 8.24 -20.30 21.61
N SER A 295 7.63 -21.14 22.46
CA SER A 295 8.05 -21.34 23.84
C SER A 295 7.52 -22.68 24.38
N PRO A 296 7.97 -23.11 25.57
CA PRO A 296 7.39 -24.27 26.24
C PRO A 296 5.90 -24.06 26.56
N LEU A 297 5.45 -22.80 26.71
CA LEU A 297 4.06 -22.45 26.98
C LEU A 297 3.15 -22.69 25.76
N SER A 298 3.69 -22.63 24.54
CA SER A 298 2.95 -22.88 23.30
C SER A 298 3.00 -24.35 22.86
N GLY A 299 3.50 -25.26 23.70
CA GLY A 299 3.65 -26.68 23.39
C GLY A 299 4.93 -27.05 22.63
N ASP A 300 5.85 -26.09 22.44
CA ASP A 300 7.18 -26.34 21.86
C ASP A 300 8.16 -26.64 23.00
N ALA A 301 8.05 -27.86 23.56
CA ALA A 301 8.78 -28.26 24.78
C ALA A 301 10.31 -28.18 24.62
N ASP A 302 10.81 -28.30 23.39
CA ASP A 302 12.24 -28.20 23.08
C ASP A 302 12.73 -26.74 23.05
N GLN A 303 11.83 -25.76 22.95
CA GLN A 303 12.16 -24.33 22.91
C GLN A 303 12.41 -23.76 24.32
N THR A 304 13.31 -24.36 25.09
CA THR A 304 13.63 -23.96 26.48
C THR A 304 14.47 -22.68 26.59
N ALA A 305 15.17 -22.28 25.53
CA ALA A 305 15.99 -21.07 25.47
C ALA A 305 15.51 -20.12 24.34
N PHE A 306 15.55 -18.81 24.61
CA PHE A 306 15.16 -17.77 23.66
C PHE A 306 16.33 -17.24 22.82
N GLN A 307 17.54 -17.25 23.39
CA GLN A 307 18.80 -16.75 22.84
C GLN A 307 18.76 -15.24 22.53
N PRO A 308 18.54 -14.37 23.54
CA PRO A 308 18.25 -12.95 23.32
C PRO A 308 19.36 -12.17 22.59
N ASN A 309 20.62 -12.58 22.74
CA ASN A 309 21.77 -11.87 22.17
C ASN A 309 22.14 -12.32 20.74
N ARG A 310 21.49 -13.37 20.21
CA ARG A 310 21.77 -13.81 18.84
C ARG A 310 21.18 -12.84 17.82
N PRO A 311 21.84 -12.63 16.66
CA PRO A 311 21.25 -11.90 15.55
C PRO A 311 19.92 -12.54 15.10
N LEU A 312 18.94 -11.70 14.79
CA LEU A 312 17.66 -12.13 14.25
C LEU A 312 17.81 -12.52 12.77
N THR A 313 17.27 -13.68 12.38
CA THR A 313 17.20 -14.09 10.96
C THR A 313 15.88 -13.67 10.33
N ARG A 314 15.84 -13.56 9.00
CA ARG A 314 14.61 -13.21 8.25
C ARG A 314 13.44 -14.14 8.53
N GLU A 315 13.69 -15.45 8.59
CA GLU A 315 12.62 -16.40 8.90
C GLU A 315 12.12 -16.28 10.35
N THR A 316 13.02 -15.98 11.31
CA THR A 316 12.64 -15.77 12.71
C THR A 316 11.81 -14.51 12.86
N LEU A 317 12.20 -13.42 12.19
CA LEU A 317 11.45 -12.17 12.15
C LEU A 317 10.00 -12.44 11.77
N LEU A 318 9.76 -13.13 10.65
CA LEU A 318 8.40 -13.41 10.18
C LEU A 318 7.65 -14.37 11.09
N ARG A 319 8.32 -15.40 11.63
CA ARG A 319 7.72 -16.34 12.59
C ARG A 319 7.17 -15.63 13.82
N TRP A 320 7.72 -14.48 14.21
CA TRP A 320 7.25 -13.70 15.36
C TRP A 320 6.30 -12.56 14.97
N LYS A 321 6.62 -11.86 13.89
CA LYS A 321 5.89 -10.68 13.43
C LYS A 321 4.52 -11.03 12.83
N VAL A 322 4.45 -12.06 11.99
CA VAL A 322 3.21 -12.40 11.26
C VAL A 322 2.10 -12.86 12.21
N PRO A 323 2.34 -13.68 13.25
CA PRO A 323 1.32 -13.97 14.26
C PRO A 323 0.77 -12.72 14.95
N VAL A 324 1.60 -11.71 15.22
CA VAL A 324 1.16 -10.42 15.80
C VAL A 324 0.29 -9.63 14.81
N ASP A 325 0.63 -9.65 13.53
CA ASP A 325 -0.17 -9.00 12.49
C ASP A 325 -1.57 -9.63 12.37
N PHE A 326 -1.63 -10.95 12.30
CA PHE A 326 -2.86 -11.68 12.02
C PHE A 326 -3.68 -12.04 13.28
N ARG A 327 -3.06 -12.04 14.47
CA ARG A 327 -3.67 -12.37 15.77
C ARG A 327 -4.47 -13.68 15.76
N LYS A 328 -3.96 -14.68 15.05
CA LYS A 328 -4.58 -16.01 14.95
C LYS A 328 -3.52 -17.07 14.73
N ILE A 329 -3.90 -18.31 15.03
CA ILE A 329 -3.10 -19.49 14.67
C ILE A 329 -3.02 -19.57 13.14
N LEU A 330 -1.79 -19.66 12.62
CA LEU A 330 -1.55 -19.77 11.19
C LEU A 330 -1.70 -21.22 10.75
N SER A 331 -2.43 -21.43 9.65
CA SER A 331 -2.57 -22.75 9.04
C SER A 331 -1.21 -23.23 8.51
N SER A 332 -0.92 -24.52 8.70
CA SER A 332 0.28 -25.13 8.14
C SER A 332 0.28 -25.06 6.60
N THR A 333 1.47 -25.03 6.02
CA THR A 333 1.67 -24.93 4.56
C THR A 333 2.93 -25.66 4.13
N THR A 334 3.18 -25.71 2.82
CA THR A 334 4.33 -26.39 2.22
C THR A 334 5.24 -25.41 1.49
N ALA A 335 6.50 -25.81 1.27
CA ALA A 335 7.48 -25.03 0.51
C ALA A 335 7.00 -24.74 -0.93
N ALA A 336 6.29 -25.69 -1.54
CA ALA A 336 5.72 -25.53 -2.89
C ALA A 336 4.68 -24.40 -2.94
N LYS A 337 3.76 -24.32 -1.96
CA LYS A 337 2.77 -23.22 -1.88
C LYS A 337 3.42 -21.86 -1.64
N VAL A 338 4.48 -21.82 -0.82
CA VAL A 338 5.27 -20.59 -0.63
C VAL A 338 5.96 -20.17 -1.94
N GLN A 339 6.52 -21.13 -2.68
CA GLN A 339 7.18 -20.87 -3.96
C GLN A 339 6.19 -20.38 -5.01
N GLU A 340 4.97 -20.92 -5.03
CA GLU A 340 3.90 -20.51 -5.93
C GLU A 340 3.51 -19.04 -5.74
N VAL A 341 3.31 -18.60 -4.50
CA VAL A 341 2.84 -17.23 -4.23
C VAL A 341 3.95 -16.18 -4.22
N TRP A 342 5.17 -16.55 -3.79
CA TRP A 342 6.28 -15.61 -3.67
C TRP A 342 7.31 -15.70 -4.81
N GLY A 343 7.39 -16.82 -5.52
CA GLY A 343 8.39 -17.03 -6.57
C GLY A 343 9.83 -17.21 -6.06
N PHE A 344 10.04 -17.44 -4.77
CA PHE A 344 11.39 -17.62 -4.21
C PHE A 344 12.07 -18.89 -4.72
N LYS A 345 13.36 -18.76 -5.07
CA LYS A 345 14.17 -19.89 -5.54
C LYS A 345 14.70 -20.78 -4.42
N ASP A 346 14.68 -20.30 -3.18
CA ASP A 346 15.29 -20.95 -2.01
C ASP A 346 14.26 -21.37 -0.93
N THR A 347 13.03 -21.67 -1.34
CA THR A 347 11.95 -22.10 -0.43
C THR A 347 12.26 -23.40 0.32
N ASN A 348 13.09 -24.26 -0.28
CA ASN A 348 13.57 -25.50 0.34
C ASN A 348 14.50 -25.26 1.54
N ARG A 349 14.99 -24.03 1.75
CA ARG A 349 15.84 -23.65 2.89
C ARG A 349 15.04 -23.05 4.05
N ILE A 350 13.73 -22.85 3.88
CA ILE A 350 12.85 -22.27 4.88
C ILE A 350 12.43 -23.38 5.86
N SER A 351 12.55 -23.10 7.16
CA SER A 351 12.08 -24.04 8.18
C SER A 351 10.56 -24.25 8.12
N ALA A 352 10.09 -25.45 8.43
CA ALA A 352 8.66 -25.77 8.40
C ALA A 352 7.78 -24.79 9.22
N PRO A 353 8.19 -24.36 10.44
CA PRO A 353 7.44 -23.35 11.18
C PRO A 353 7.36 -21.97 10.50
N ALA A 354 8.40 -21.56 9.75
CA ALA A 354 8.45 -20.28 9.07
C ALA A 354 7.63 -20.26 7.76
N LEU A 355 7.43 -21.41 7.11
CA LEU A 355 6.63 -21.51 5.89
C LEU A 355 5.22 -20.93 6.08
N SER A 356 4.56 -21.24 7.20
CA SER A 356 3.20 -20.78 7.50
C SER A 356 3.13 -19.25 7.64
N ALA A 357 4.13 -18.65 8.31
CA ALA A 357 4.25 -17.21 8.46
C ALA A 357 4.49 -16.52 7.11
N ILE A 358 5.42 -17.04 6.31
CA ILE A 358 5.75 -16.49 4.98
C ILE A 358 4.55 -16.58 4.03
N PHE A 359 3.85 -17.71 4.03
CA PHE A 359 2.64 -17.87 3.21
C PHE A 359 1.52 -16.92 3.65
N ALA A 360 1.31 -16.75 4.96
CA ALA A 360 0.32 -15.82 5.47
C ALA A 360 0.66 -14.36 5.15
N ASP A 361 1.94 -13.97 5.24
CA ASP A 361 2.41 -12.61 4.93
C ASP A 361 2.04 -12.17 3.50
N HIS A 362 2.02 -13.09 2.53
CA HIS A 362 1.62 -12.80 1.15
C HIS A 362 0.20 -12.20 1.06
N ARG A 363 -0.69 -12.58 1.98
CA ARG A 363 -2.08 -12.10 2.01
C ARG A 363 -2.21 -10.61 2.33
N ASN A 364 -1.16 -9.99 2.87
CA ASN A 364 -1.10 -8.55 3.08
C ASN A 364 -0.70 -7.78 1.81
N GLY A 365 -0.41 -8.46 0.69
CA GLY A 365 -0.10 -7.82 -0.59
C GLY A 365 1.07 -6.84 -0.47
N GLU A 366 0.86 -5.59 -0.88
CA GLU A 366 1.88 -4.54 -0.79
C GLU A 366 2.27 -4.17 0.66
N LEU A 367 1.42 -4.46 1.65
CA LEU A 367 1.71 -4.24 3.07
C LEU A 367 2.50 -5.40 3.71
N ALA A 368 2.78 -6.47 2.96
CA ALA A 368 3.54 -7.61 3.43
C ALA A 368 4.90 -7.19 4.01
N ASN A 369 5.29 -7.83 5.11
CA ASN A 369 6.55 -7.57 5.76
C ASN A 369 7.73 -7.87 4.80
N ILE A 370 7.64 -8.95 4.02
CA ILE A 370 8.63 -9.33 3.00
C ILE A 370 8.83 -8.24 1.95
N ARG A 371 7.76 -7.60 1.46
CA ARG A 371 7.85 -6.54 0.44
C ARG A 371 8.55 -5.31 0.99
N ARG A 372 8.25 -4.92 2.24
CA ARG A 372 8.97 -3.82 2.92
C ARG A 372 10.42 -4.15 3.22
N LEU A 373 10.74 -5.41 3.53
CA LEU A 373 12.10 -5.84 3.83
C LEU A 373 12.98 -5.97 2.59
N LEU A 374 12.45 -6.57 1.52
CA LEU A 374 13.24 -7.07 0.40
C LEU A 374 12.89 -6.46 -0.96
N GLY A 375 11.79 -5.69 -1.03
CA GLY A 375 11.24 -5.22 -2.29
C GLY A 375 10.89 -6.36 -3.24
N SER A 376 11.34 -6.25 -4.49
CA SER A 376 11.23 -7.32 -5.49
C SER A 376 12.46 -8.22 -5.40
N ALA A 377 12.31 -9.39 -4.76
CA ALA A 377 13.38 -10.36 -4.59
C ALA A 377 12.94 -11.77 -5.00
N LEU A 378 13.82 -12.51 -5.70
CA LEU A 378 13.64 -13.92 -6.03
C LEU A 378 14.36 -14.87 -5.06
N LEU A 379 15.04 -14.33 -4.05
CA LEU A 379 15.71 -15.08 -2.98
C LEU A 379 15.29 -14.52 -1.63
N PHE A 380 14.71 -15.36 -0.78
CA PHE A 380 14.31 -14.96 0.56
C PHE A 380 15.52 -14.90 1.51
N GLN A 381 16.43 -15.87 1.39
CA GLN A 381 17.59 -16.07 2.25
C GLN A 381 17.18 -16.22 3.73
N PRO A 382 16.50 -17.31 4.11
CA PRO A 382 15.85 -17.44 5.42
C PRO A 382 16.80 -17.24 6.62
N GLN A 383 18.06 -17.64 6.48
CA GLN A 383 19.09 -17.53 7.53
C GLN A 383 19.86 -16.21 7.51
N LYS A 384 19.60 -15.31 6.55
CA LYS A 384 20.30 -14.03 6.49
C LYS A 384 19.92 -13.19 7.73
N PRO A 385 20.92 -12.65 8.47
CA PRO A 385 20.65 -11.74 9.57
C PRO A 385 19.96 -10.45 9.10
N VAL A 386 19.16 -9.87 9.99
CA VAL A 386 18.37 -8.65 9.73
C VAL A 386 19.04 -7.44 10.36
N THR A 387 19.11 -6.32 9.65
CA THR A 387 19.61 -5.05 10.19
C THR A 387 18.55 -4.32 11.02
N ARG A 388 18.94 -3.36 11.86
CA ARG A 388 18.00 -2.51 12.61
C ARG A 388 17.06 -1.74 11.67
N ALA A 389 17.56 -1.25 10.53
CA ALA A 389 16.76 -0.59 9.50
C ALA A 389 15.69 -1.52 8.91
N GLU A 390 16.08 -2.72 8.48
CA GLU A 390 15.15 -3.73 7.96
C GLU A 390 14.10 -4.11 9.02
N ALA A 391 14.52 -4.31 10.26
CA ALA A 391 13.61 -4.62 11.37
C ALA A 391 12.60 -3.49 11.63
N ALA A 392 13.06 -2.24 11.71
CA ALA A 392 12.18 -1.07 11.86
C ALA A 392 11.18 -0.97 10.70
N ALA A 393 11.64 -1.12 9.46
CA ALA A 393 10.77 -1.12 8.28
C ALA A 393 9.69 -2.21 8.36
N SER A 394 10.00 -3.40 8.88
CA SER A 394 9.00 -4.46 9.09
C SER A 394 7.97 -4.12 10.18
N LEU A 395 8.32 -3.29 11.16
CA LEU A 395 7.44 -2.86 12.25
C LEU A 395 6.58 -1.65 11.89
N TRP A 396 6.91 -0.91 10.82
CA TRP A 396 6.19 0.30 10.40
C TRP A 396 4.68 0.11 10.24
N PHE A 397 4.22 -1.10 9.89
CA PHE A 397 2.81 -1.49 9.87
C PHE A 397 2.58 -2.75 10.71
N ILE A 398 1.52 -2.73 11.52
CA ILE A 398 1.06 -3.88 12.32
C ILE A 398 -0.41 -4.17 12.01
N GLY A 399 -0.68 -5.39 11.56
CA GLY A 399 -2.04 -5.88 11.30
C GLY A 399 -2.20 -6.52 9.93
N VAL A 400 -3.46 -6.66 9.52
CA VAL A 400 -3.83 -7.10 8.17
C VAL A 400 -4.32 -5.92 7.35
N ALA A 401 -4.22 -6.02 6.02
CA ALA A 401 -4.70 -4.97 5.11
C ALA A 401 -6.15 -4.58 5.43
N GLY A 402 -6.38 -3.28 5.65
CA GLY A 402 -7.71 -2.72 5.99
C GLY A 402 -8.07 -2.70 7.48
N GLU A 403 -7.31 -3.39 8.35
CA GLU A 403 -7.56 -3.39 9.80
C GLU A 403 -6.34 -3.00 10.65
N GLY A 404 -5.15 -2.99 10.03
CA GLY A 404 -3.90 -2.60 10.66
C GLY A 404 -3.67 -1.10 10.69
N TYR A 405 -2.63 -0.70 11.42
CA TYR A 405 -2.14 0.67 11.50
C TYR A 405 -0.69 0.73 11.06
N SER A 406 -0.34 1.78 10.35
CA SER A 406 1.04 2.20 10.13
C SER A 406 1.46 3.28 11.11
N ALA A 407 2.77 3.49 11.27
CA ALA A 407 3.32 4.65 11.96
C ALA A 407 2.83 5.96 11.35
N LYS A 408 2.69 6.01 10.02
CA LYS A 408 2.14 7.16 9.30
C LYS A 408 0.69 7.47 9.67
N ASP A 409 -0.16 6.46 9.83
CA ASP A 409 -1.55 6.65 10.26
C ASP A 409 -1.61 7.31 11.64
N VAL A 410 -0.72 6.90 12.55
CA VAL A 410 -0.61 7.47 13.89
C VAL A 410 -0.12 8.91 13.85
N LEU A 411 0.91 9.23 13.06
CA LEU A 411 1.40 10.61 12.89
C LEU A 411 0.30 11.53 12.38
N GLN A 412 -0.43 11.11 11.35
CA GLN A 412 -1.51 11.89 10.77
C GLN A 412 -2.63 12.15 11.79
N ALA A 413 -2.99 11.14 12.58
CA ALA A 413 -3.98 11.30 13.65
C ALA A 413 -3.51 12.30 14.73
N GLU A 414 -2.23 12.27 15.12
CA GLU A 414 -1.68 13.19 16.12
C GLU A 414 -1.61 14.63 15.63
N GLN A 415 -1.18 14.84 14.39
CA GLN A 415 -1.13 16.17 13.78
C GLN A 415 -2.52 16.83 13.69
N GLN A 416 -3.56 16.03 13.41
CA GLN A 416 -4.95 16.50 13.39
C GLN A 416 -5.45 16.91 14.78
N THR A 417 -5.06 16.19 15.84
CA THR A 417 -5.43 16.56 17.21
C THR A 417 -4.74 17.84 17.68
N THR A 418 -3.48 18.06 17.33
CA THR A 418 -2.73 19.27 17.72
C THR A 418 -3.13 20.52 16.93
N GLY A 419 -3.59 20.38 15.67
CA GLY A 419 -4.05 21.51 14.85
C GLY A 419 -5.48 22.00 15.18
N SER A 420 -6.18 21.32 16.09
CA SER A 420 -7.56 21.61 16.49
C SER A 420 -7.66 22.25 17.89
N SER A 421 -6.52 22.53 18.54
CA SER A 421 -6.43 23.07 19.91
C SER A 421 -6.04 24.54 19.94
#